data_AF-A0A0N1G313-F1
#
_entry.id   AF-A0A0N1G313-F1
#
_cell.length_a   1.000
_cell.length_b   1.000
_cell.length_c   1.000
_cell.angle_alpha   90.00
_cell.angle_beta   90.00
_cell.angle_gamma   90.00
#
_symmetry.space_group_name_H-M   'P 1'
#
loop_
_entity.id
_entity.type
_entity.pdbx_description
1 polymer ?
#
loop_
_entity_poly.entity_id
_entity_poly.type
_entity_poly.pdbx_seq_one_letter_code
_entity_poly.pdbx_strand_id
1 'polypeptide(L)'
;MARSIWTGVITFGLASLPVGLYTATQDHTVHFHQLQRGSADRIRNRRVNERTGRDVPSENIVKGYELTEGEYIVVEPDELDQIAPGRSQTIDITDFVDLADIEPVYFDRTYYVAPRGKEYAQVYELLRAALEESEKAGIATFVKANQHRAVAGRVKTVSVKREGRKWFVVLSAEQDQPEPLPATGSAVGIDLGIANFLAGSGGEFVPNPRHGRRAAAKLEAAQQALSRFPRHKAKNRTANHQRAVDKVAALHGKVRRQRLDHAHKTALGLVRVHDFIAHEDLKIRNMVKAPAPKPDPAQPGSFLPNGAAAKAGLNRGIADAGWGVFLTILLAKAESAGREVIAVDPRNTSRECPECGHVAKENRPTQEKFHCVACGHAAHADTVAALNVLRAGLARREAQPA
;
A
#
# COMPACT_ATOMS: atom_id res chain seq x y z
N MET A 1 -18.30 14.22 23.59
CA MET A 1 -17.71 15.40 22.92
C MET A 1 -16.90 14.93 21.72
N ALA A 2 -16.96 15.64 20.59
CA ALA A 2 -16.17 15.29 19.41
C ALA A 2 -14.67 15.38 19.77
N ARG A 3 -13.88 14.35 19.44
CA ARG A 3 -12.43 14.36 19.68
C ARG A 3 -11.78 15.30 18.66
N SER A 4 -10.92 16.22 19.10
CA SER A 4 -10.17 17.07 18.20
C SER A 4 -9.26 16.23 17.29
N ILE A 5 -9.19 16.60 16.02
CA ILE A 5 -8.36 15.93 15.01
C ILE A 5 -6.97 16.56 14.88
N TRP A 6 -6.77 17.71 15.52
CA TRP A 6 -5.52 18.46 15.64
C TRP A 6 -5.68 19.51 16.75
N THR A 7 -4.59 19.83 17.43
CA THR A 7 -4.49 20.88 18.45
C THR A 7 -3.29 21.75 18.14
N GLY A 8 -3.41 23.05 18.38
CA GLY A 8 -2.33 24.00 18.18
C GLY A 8 -2.77 25.42 18.53
N VAL A 9 -2.12 26.42 17.94
CA VAL A 9 -2.33 27.84 18.25
C VAL A 9 -2.69 28.59 16.98
N ILE A 10 -3.71 29.45 17.03
CA ILE A 10 -3.95 30.46 16.00
C ILE A 10 -3.18 31.72 16.37
N THR A 11 -2.44 32.25 15.42
CA THR A 11 -1.62 33.47 15.57
C THR A 11 -2.04 34.49 14.52
N PHE A 12 -2.19 35.75 14.95
CA PHE A 12 -2.39 36.90 14.06
C PHE A 12 -1.84 38.15 14.73
N GLY A 13 -0.93 38.85 14.06
CA GLY A 13 -0.21 39.98 14.67
C GLY A 13 0.50 39.58 15.96
N LEU A 14 0.07 40.14 17.10
CA LEU A 14 0.61 39.87 18.44
C LEU A 14 -0.27 38.94 19.28
N ALA A 15 -1.41 38.48 18.74
CA ALA A 15 -2.34 37.62 19.45
C ALA A 15 -2.03 36.13 19.18
N SER A 16 -2.10 35.32 20.24
CA SER A 16 -1.92 33.87 20.20
C SER A 16 -3.08 33.19 20.94
N LEU A 17 -3.78 32.27 20.28
CA LEU A 17 -4.96 31.60 20.82
C LEU A 17 -4.87 30.06 20.68
N PRO A 18 -4.75 29.31 21.78
CA PRO A 18 -4.79 27.85 21.74
C PRO A 18 -6.16 27.31 21.32
N VAL A 19 -6.19 26.46 20.30
CA VAL A 19 -7.41 25.90 19.70
C VAL A 19 -7.30 24.41 19.37
N GLY A 20 -8.46 23.77 19.23
CA GLY A 20 -8.62 22.46 18.62
C GLY A 20 -9.40 22.55 17.31
N LEU A 21 -9.02 21.73 16.33
CA LEU A 21 -9.80 21.51 15.10
C LEU A 21 -10.67 20.26 15.23
N TYR A 22 -11.93 20.38 14.82
CA TYR A 22 -12.95 19.33 14.85
C TYR A 22 -13.54 19.18 13.45
N THR A 23 -13.84 17.96 13.02
CA THR A 23 -14.47 17.75 11.71
C THR A 23 -15.90 18.27 11.72
N ALA A 24 -16.29 19.08 10.72
CA ALA A 24 -17.66 19.63 10.63
C ALA A 24 -18.69 18.64 10.06
N THR A 25 -18.24 17.46 9.66
CA THR A 25 -19.05 16.38 9.11
C THR A 25 -18.90 15.12 9.98
N GLN A 26 -20.01 14.50 10.37
CA GLN A 26 -19.98 13.20 11.05
C GLN A 26 -19.83 12.08 10.01
N ASP A 27 -18.87 11.20 10.25
CA ASP A 27 -18.77 9.94 9.52
C ASP A 27 -19.92 9.03 9.99
N HIS A 28 -20.90 8.76 9.13
CA HIS A 28 -22.00 7.82 9.39
C HIS A 28 -21.53 6.36 9.27
N THR A 29 -20.35 6.06 9.80
CA THR A 29 -19.89 4.68 9.93
C THR A 29 -20.67 4.03 11.06
N VAL A 30 -21.48 3.02 10.73
CA VAL A 30 -22.26 2.25 11.71
C VAL A 30 -21.28 1.51 12.63
N HIS A 31 -21.20 1.96 13.88
CA HIS A 31 -20.41 1.30 14.91
C HIS A 31 -21.25 0.23 15.60
N PHE A 32 -20.83 -1.03 15.50
CA PHE A 32 -21.48 -2.13 16.19
C PHE A 32 -21.07 -2.15 17.66
N HIS A 33 -22.05 -2.20 18.56
CA HIS A 33 -21.81 -2.49 19.97
C HIS A 33 -21.54 -3.99 20.14
N GLN A 34 -20.55 -4.32 20.95
CA GLN A 34 -20.33 -5.71 21.35
C GLN A 34 -21.36 -6.07 22.42
N LEU A 35 -22.08 -7.18 22.19
CA LEU A 35 -23.13 -7.68 23.09
C LEU A 35 -22.72 -9.05 23.63
N GLN A 36 -23.16 -9.37 24.86
CA GLN A 36 -23.02 -10.72 25.39
C GLN A 36 -23.86 -11.68 24.54
N ARG A 37 -23.26 -12.81 24.11
CA ARG A 37 -23.96 -13.81 23.31
C ARG A 37 -25.19 -14.33 24.08
N GLY A 38 -26.37 -14.21 23.48
CA GLY A 38 -27.63 -14.64 24.10
C GLY A 38 -28.37 -13.54 24.88
N SER A 39 -27.85 -12.31 24.92
CA SER A 39 -28.56 -11.16 25.49
C SER A 39 -28.37 -9.89 24.65
N ALA A 40 -29.14 -8.85 24.98
CA ALA A 40 -29.00 -7.52 24.41
C ALA A 40 -28.05 -6.63 25.24
N ASP A 41 -27.34 -7.21 26.20
CA ASP A 41 -26.51 -6.46 27.15
C ASP A 41 -25.15 -6.12 26.55
N ARG A 42 -24.77 -4.85 26.68
CA ARG A 42 -23.51 -4.34 26.12
C ARG A 42 -22.33 -4.73 27.00
N ILE A 43 -21.26 -5.23 26.40
CA ILE A 43 -19.99 -5.44 27.11
C ILE A 43 -19.16 -4.16 27.11
N ARG A 44 -18.49 -3.88 28.23
CA ARG A 44 -17.56 -2.76 28.38
C ARG A 44 -16.17 -3.31 28.70
N ASN A 45 -15.17 -2.85 27.95
CA ASN A 45 -13.77 -3.19 28.23
C ASN A 45 -13.26 -2.30 29.37
N ARG A 46 -12.80 -2.92 30.45
CA ARG A 46 -12.04 -2.23 31.51
C ARG A 46 -10.56 -2.53 31.35
N ARG A 47 -9.74 -1.51 31.46
CA ARG A 47 -8.28 -1.65 31.49
C ARG A 47 -7.89 -1.66 32.96
N VAL A 48 -7.36 -2.78 33.41
CA VAL A 48 -6.94 -2.96 34.81
C VAL A 48 -5.43 -3.08 34.86
N ASN A 49 -4.82 -2.59 35.93
CA ASN A 49 -3.41 -2.86 36.20
C ASN A 49 -3.25 -4.33 36.59
N GLU A 50 -2.45 -5.07 35.84
CA GLU A 50 -2.33 -6.53 35.93
C GLU A 50 -1.98 -7.02 37.35
N ARG A 51 -1.07 -6.32 38.03
CA ARG A 51 -0.63 -6.68 39.39
C ARG A 51 -1.65 -6.35 40.47
N THR A 52 -2.38 -5.24 40.33
CA THR A 52 -3.24 -4.72 41.40
C THR A 52 -4.73 -4.95 41.18
N GLY A 53 -5.13 -5.35 39.96
CA GLY A 53 -6.52 -5.55 39.56
C GLY A 53 -7.37 -4.28 39.52
N ARG A 54 -6.78 -3.10 39.73
CA ARG A 54 -7.50 -1.82 39.78
C ARG A 54 -7.68 -1.23 38.39
N ASP A 55 -8.84 -0.59 38.17
CA ASP A 55 -9.13 0.14 36.93
C ASP A 55 -8.13 1.28 36.72
N VAL A 56 -7.61 1.40 35.48
CA VAL A 56 -6.64 2.42 35.07
C VAL A 56 -7.31 3.40 34.10
N PRO A 57 -7.48 4.68 34.47
CA PRO A 57 -7.94 5.72 33.57
C PRO A 57 -7.04 5.85 32.33
N SER A 58 -7.62 6.17 31.17
CA SER A 58 -6.88 6.15 29.89
C SER A 58 -5.73 7.15 29.83
N GLU A 59 -5.82 8.26 30.58
CA GLU A 59 -4.76 9.26 30.72
C GLU A 59 -3.54 8.76 31.48
N ASN A 60 -3.70 7.72 32.31
CA ASN A 60 -2.62 7.13 33.11
C ASN A 60 -2.03 5.87 32.43
N ILE A 61 -2.27 5.70 31.14
CA ILE A 61 -1.79 4.55 30.36
C ILE A 61 -0.70 5.01 29.40
N VAL A 62 0.52 4.63 29.74
CA VAL A 62 1.74 4.85 28.95
C VAL A 62 2.09 3.59 28.15
N LYS A 63 3.00 3.70 27.18
CA LYS A 63 3.47 2.54 26.39
C LYS A 63 4.83 2.08 26.91
N GLY A 64 4.94 0.84 27.37
CA GLY A 64 6.22 0.24 27.76
C GLY A 64 6.76 -0.68 26.67
N TYR A 65 8.07 -0.66 26.41
CA TYR A 65 8.79 -1.72 25.68
C TYR A 65 9.66 -2.49 26.68
N GLU A 66 9.49 -3.81 26.76
CA GLU A 66 10.22 -4.66 27.71
C GLU A 66 11.63 -4.93 27.17
N LEU A 67 12.66 -4.50 27.92
CA LEU A 67 14.06 -4.74 27.57
C LEU A 67 14.54 -6.09 28.09
N THR A 68 14.18 -6.40 29.34
CA THR A 68 14.45 -7.65 30.05
C THR A 68 13.24 -7.97 30.93
N GLU A 69 13.14 -9.20 31.45
CA GLU A 69 11.96 -9.66 32.19
C GLU A 69 11.61 -8.72 33.36
N GLY A 70 10.50 -8.00 33.24
CA GLY A 70 10.01 -7.04 34.24
C GLY A 70 10.58 -5.62 34.16
N GLU A 71 11.49 -5.32 33.22
CA GLU A 71 12.07 -3.99 33.03
C GLU A 71 11.55 -3.34 31.74
N TYR A 72 10.80 -2.24 31.88
CA TYR A 72 10.16 -1.54 30.76
C TYR A 72 10.81 -0.18 30.52
N ILE A 73 11.19 0.10 29.27
CA ILE A 73 11.30 1.49 28.81
C ILE A 73 9.89 2.02 28.65
N VAL A 74 9.51 2.93 29.53
CA VAL A 74 8.25 3.67 29.44
C VAL A 74 8.43 4.82 28.47
N VAL A 75 7.59 4.87 27.45
CA VAL A 75 7.50 5.98 26.50
C VAL A 75 6.25 6.78 26.85
N GLU A 76 6.48 8.01 27.32
CA GLU A 76 5.41 8.95 27.61
C GLU A 76 4.81 9.51 26.31
N PRO A 77 3.51 9.81 26.27
CA PRO A 77 2.87 10.43 25.09
C PRO A 77 3.58 11.71 24.61
N ASP A 78 4.11 12.51 25.54
CA ASP A 78 4.79 13.79 25.25
C ASP A 78 6.19 13.60 24.65
N GLU A 79 6.85 12.47 24.87
CA GLU A 79 8.14 12.12 24.24
C GLU A 79 7.97 11.73 22.78
N LEU A 80 6.85 11.06 22.44
CA LEU A 80 6.49 10.74 21.06
C LEU A 80 6.18 12.00 20.24
N ASP A 81 5.60 13.02 20.86
CA ASP A 81 5.28 14.29 20.22
C ASP A 81 6.55 15.11 19.88
N GLN A 82 7.65 14.93 20.61
CA GLN A 82 8.93 15.59 20.37
C GLN A 82 9.74 14.99 19.21
N ILE A 83 9.53 13.71 18.89
CA ILE A 83 10.30 12.96 17.87
C ILE A 83 9.58 12.95 16.50
N ALA A 84 8.29 13.27 16.46
CA ALA A 84 7.54 13.33 15.21
C ALA A 84 8.03 14.48 14.31
N PRO A 85 8.21 14.27 12.97
CA PRO A 85 8.45 15.37 12.05
C PRO A 85 7.28 16.35 12.15
N GLY A 86 7.56 17.56 12.65
CA GLY A 86 6.57 18.47 13.21
C GLY A 86 5.35 18.68 12.31
N ARG A 87 4.16 18.39 12.84
CA ARG A 87 2.93 19.03 12.35
C ARG A 87 3.10 20.53 12.57
N SER A 88 2.62 21.39 11.67
CA SER A 88 2.47 22.80 12.03
C SER A 88 1.66 22.84 13.33
N GLN A 89 2.26 23.35 14.40
CA GLN A 89 1.58 23.59 15.69
C GLN A 89 0.84 24.93 15.67
N THR A 90 1.01 25.69 14.61
CA THR A 90 0.48 27.04 14.44
C THR A 90 -0.36 27.14 13.16
N ILE A 91 -1.47 27.87 13.24
CA ILE A 91 -2.24 28.39 12.12
C ILE A 91 -1.98 29.90 12.09
N ASP A 92 -1.04 30.31 11.25
CA ASP A 92 -0.71 31.73 11.07
C ASP A 92 -1.69 32.36 10.09
N ILE A 93 -2.55 33.27 10.59
CA ILE A 93 -3.42 34.09 9.75
C ILE A 93 -2.56 35.18 9.13
N THR A 94 -2.42 35.14 7.82
CA THR A 94 -1.60 36.09 7.05
C THR A 94 -2.40 37.28 6.56
N ASP A 95 -3.71 37.13 6.40
CA ASP A 95 -4.57 38.18 5.82
C ASP A 95 -6.03 38.03 6.26
N PHE A 96 -6.82 39.10 6.15
CA PHE A 96 -8.26 39.10 6.36
C PHE A 96 -8.98 39.66 5.12
N VAL A 97 -9.84 38.85 4.52
CA VAL A 97 -10.56 39.19 3.29
C VAL A 97 -12.06 39.26 3.56
N ASP A 98 -12.82 39.95 2.70
CA ASP A 98 -14.28 39.92 2.77
C ASP A 98 -14.79 38.49 2.57
N LEU A 99 -15.67 38.04 3.46
CA LEU A 99 -16.21 36.68 3.39
C LEU A 99 -16.95 36.43 2.08
N ALA A 100 -17.60 37.47 1.53
CA ALA A 100 -18.31 37.42 0.25
C ALA A 100 -17.38 37.18 -0.96
N ASP A 101 -16.09 37.51 -0.85
CA ASP A 101 -15.11 37.31 -1.93
C ASP A 101 -14.59 35.86 -1.99
N ILE A 102 -14.88 35.03 -0.99
CA ILE A 102 -14.49 33.63 -0.97
C ILE A 102 -15.56 32.78 -1.68
N GLU A 103 -15.30 32.45 -2.95
CA GLU A 103 -16.18 31.56 -3.69
C GLU A 103 -16.30 30.17 -3.02
N PRO A 104 -17.52 29.58 -2.92
CA PRO A 104 -17.72 28.28 -2.28
C PRO A 104 -16.88 27.13 -2.86
N VAL A 105 -16.40 27.26 -4.09
CA VAL A 105 -15.54 26.28 -4.76
C VAL A 105 -14.17 26.10 -4.06
N TYR A 106 -13.76 27.06 -3.23
CA TYR A 106 -12.51 26.98 -2.47
C TYR A 106 -12.62 26.08 -1.22
N PHE A 107 -13.82 25.69 -0.79
CA PHE A 107 -14.02 24.80 0.35
C PHE A 107 -13.91 23.31 -0.06
N ASP A 108 -12.79 22.65 0.28
CA ASP A 108 -12.60 21.19 0.08
C ASP A 108 -13.10 20.39 1.30
N ARG A 109 -12.74 20.81 2.52
CA ARG A 109 -13.19 20.22 3.78
C ARG A 109 -13.42 21.28 4.84
N THR A 110 -14.56 21.18 5.52
CA THR A 110 -14.92 22.11 6.59
C THR A 110 -14.53 21.54 7.95
N TYR A 111 -13.92 22.39 8.77
CA TYR A 111 -13.55 22.08 10.15
C TYR A 111 -14.13 23.16 11.06
N TYR A 112 -14.54 22.78 12.26
CA TYR A 112 -14.81 23.72 13.34
C TYR A 112 -13.53 23.94 14.14
N VAL A 113 -13.24 25.20 14.45
CA VAL A 113 -12.20 25.59 15.42
C VAL A 113 -12.91 25.83 16.75
N ALA A 114 -12.37 25.35 17.86
CA ALA A 114 -12.87 25.70 19.20
C ALA A 114 -11.71 25.92 20.18
N PRO A 115 -11.88 26.72 21.25
CA PRO A 115 -10.83 26.99 22.23
C PRO A 115 -10.41 25.72 22.96
N ARG A 116 -9.12 25.60 23.27
CA ARG A 116 -8.56 24.45 23.99
C ARG A 116 -8.65 24.64 25.52
N GLY A 117 -9.87 24.82 26.04
CA GLY A 117 -10.10 25.07 27.46
C GLY A 117 -11.07 26.22 27.70
N LYS A 118 -11.66 26.29 28.90
CA LYS A 118 -12.61 27.36 29.26
C LYS A 118 -11.89 28.71 29.43
N GLU A 119 -10.64 28.67 29.85
CA GLU A 119 -9.75 29.82 30.02
C GLU A 119 -9.49 30.59 28.72
N TYR A 120 -9.61 29.94 27.56
CA TYR A 120 -9.44 30.58 26.25
C TYR A 120 -10.78 30.92 25.57
N ALA A 121 -11.91 30.62 26.21
CA ALA A 121 -13.23 30.80 25.60
C ALA A 121 -13.54 32.28 25.33
N GLN A 122 -13.21 33.16 26.26
CA GLN A 122 -13.47 34.60 26.11
C GLN A 122 -12.66 35.22 24.97
N VAL A 123 -11.38 34.85 24.85
CA VAL A 123 -10.49 35.34 23.78
C VAL A 123 -10.92 34.78 22.41
N TYR A 124 -11.34 33.51 22.37
CA TYR A 124 -11.91 32.91 21.17
C TYR A 124 -13.21 33.59 20.74
N GLU A 125 -14.13 33.83 21.67
CA GLU A 125 -15.39 34.52 21.36
C GLU A 125 -15.17 35.95 20.89
N LEU A 126 -14.17 36.65 21.45
CA LEU A 126 -13.80 37.99 20.95
C LEU A 126 -13.33 37.93 19.49
N LEU A 127 -12.45 37.00 19.14
CA LEU A 127 -12.00 36.82 17.76
C LEU A 127 -13.17 36.44 16.83
N ARG A 128 -14.02 35.51 17.27
CA ARG A 128 -15.18 35.06 16.50
C ARG A 128 -16.16 36.21 16.25
N ALA A 129 -16.50 36.97 17.29
CA ALA A 129 -17.38 38.13 17.21
C ALA A 129 -16.79 39.22 16.33
N ALA A 130 -15.50 39.50 16.43
CA ALA A 130 -14.83 40.49 15.57
C ALA A 130 -14.88 40.10 14.09
N LEU A 131 -14.68 38.83 13.76
CA LEU A 131 -14.78 38.33 12.38
C LEU A 131 -16.22 38.35 11.85
N GLU A 132 -17.20 38.02 12.71
CA GLU A 132 -18.61 38.07 12.38
C GLU A 132 -19.09 39.51 12.13
N GLU A 133 -18.75 40.44 13.02
CA GLU A 133 -19.14 41.85 12.91
C GLU A 133 -18.48 42.54 11.71
N SER A 134 -17.23 42.19 11.40
CA SER A 134 -16.51 42.75 10.25
C SER A 134 -16.79 42.05 8.92
N GLU A 135 -17.59 40.97 8.93
CA GLU A 135 -17.85 40.09 7.79
C GLU A 135 -16.56 39.61 7.09
N LYS A 136 -15.47 39.44 7.86
CA LYS A 136 -14.16 39.04 7.35
C LYS A 136 -13.88 37.57 7.59
N ALA A 137 -13.07 37.00 6.70
CA ALA A 137 -12.48 35.69 6.83
C ALA A 137 -10.94 35.79 6.91
N GLY A 138 -10.36 35.14 7.92
CA GLY A 138 -8.90 35.00 8.03
C GLY A 138 -8.37 33.96 7.04
N ILE A 139 -7.36 34.33 6.26
CA ILE A 139 -6.62 33.43 5.37
C ILE A 139 -5.37 32.96 6.09
N ALA A 140 -5.23 31.63 6.19
CA ALA A 140 -4.08 31.00 6.85
C ALA A 140 -3.57 29.80 6.04
N THR A 141 -2.27 29.55 6.11
CA THR A 141 -1.65 28.33 5.56
C THR A 141 -1.21 27.43 6.70
N PHE A 142 -1.64 26.16 6.70
CA PHE A 142 -1.16 25.17 7.67
C PHE A 142 -0.86 23.84 6.98
N VAL A 143 0.18 23.13 7.46
CA VAL A 143 0.57 21.82 6.94
C VAL A 143 0.24 20.75 7.96
N LYS A 144 -0.71 19.86 7.59
CA LYS A 144 -0.98 18.63 8.34
C LYS A 144 -0.25 17.45 7.73
N ALA A 145 0.84 17.03 8.36
CA ALA A 145 1.48 15.75 8.07
C ALA A 145 0.86 14.63 8.92
N ASN A 146 0.44 13.54 8.26
CA ASN A 146 0.03 12.32 8.94
C ASN A 146 1.19 11.32 8.86
N GLN A 147 1.83 11.06 9.99
CA GLN A 147 2.84 10.02 10.07
C GLN A 147 2.16 8.65 9.95
N HIS A 148 2.51 7.91 8.89
CA HIS A 148 1.90 6.61 8.61
C HIS A 148 2.49 5.47 9.46
N ARG A 149 3.73 5.64 9.95
CA ARG A 149 4.42 4.69 10.83
C ARG A 149 5.54 5.41 11.60
N ALA A 150 5.89 4.89 12.78
CA ALA A 150 7.11 5.32 13.46
C ALA A 150 8.33 5.11 12.54
N VAL A 151 9.31 6.01 12.62
CA VAL A 151 10.56 5.87 11.89
C VAL A 151 11.52 5.11 12.80
N ALA A 152 11.94 3.93 12.35
CA ALA A 152 13.01 3.19 13.00
C ALA A 152 14.35 3.56 12.34
N GLY A 153 15.40 3.67 13.14
CA GLY A 153 16.74 4.00 12.68
C GLY A 153 17.00 5.51 12.46
N ARG A 154 18.21 5.82 11.99
CA ARG A 154 18.70 7.18 11.76
C ARG A 154 18.31 7.65 10.36
N VAL A 155 17.48 8.69 10.29
CA VAL A 155 17.12 9.32 9.00
C VAL A 155 18.36 9.86 8.30
N LYS A 156 18.59 9.42 7.06
CA LYS A 156 19.69 9.87 6.19
C LYS A 156 19.23 10.88 5.16
N THR A 157 18.06 10.65 4.58
CA THR A 157 17.50 11.53 3.57
C THR A 157 16.01 11.75 3.78
N VAL A 158 15.59 12.98 3.49
CA VAL A 158 14.19 13.40 3.46
C VAL A 158 13.89 13.86 2.04
N SER A 159 12.87 13.27 1.43
CA SER A 159 12.39 13.70 0.12
C SER A 159 10.90 14.00 0.17
N VAL A 160 10.50 15.04 -0.55
CA VAL A 160 9.09 15.43 -0.66
C VAL A 160 8.61 15.11 -2.05
N LYS A 161 7.57 14.30 -2.15
CA LYS A 161 6.98 13.87 -3.42
C LYS A 161 5.50 14.21 -3.46
N ARG A 162 5.04 14.75 -4.57
CA ARG A 162 3.61 14.89 -4.86
C ARG A 162 3.11 13.70 -5.67
N GLU A 163 2.07 13.01 -5.20
CA GLU A 163 1.29 12.07 -6.00
C GLU A 163 -0.19 12.51 -6.04
N GLY A 164 -0.64 12.96 -7.21
CA GLY A 164 -1.98 13.54 -7.38
C GLY A 164 -2.18 14.78 -6.51
N ARG A 165 -3.20 14.73 -5.62
CA ARG A 165 -3.51 15.80 -4.66
C ARG A 165 -2.77 15.66 -3.31
N LYS A 166 -1.93 14.64 -3.14
CA LYS A 166 -1.27 14.35 -1.87
C LYS A 166 0.23 14.62 -1.94
N TRP A 167 0.76 15.20 -0.87
CA TRP A 167 2.19 15.29 -0.62
C TRP A 167 2.61 14.16 0.32
N PHE A 168 3.75 13.56 0.03
CA PHE A 168 4.38 12.51 0.81
C PHE A 168 5.75 13.01 1.23
N VAL A 169 6.02 12.92 2.54
CA VAL A 169 7.37 13.02 3.08
C VAL A 169 7.89 11.59 3.15
N VAL A 170 8.94 11.30 2.38
CA VAL A 170 9.58 9.98 2.32
C VAL A 170 10.91 10.11 3.04
N LEU A 171 11.05 9.34 4.11
CA LEU A 171 12.23 9.29 4.96
C LEU A 171 12.95 7.98 4.65
N SER A 172 14.23 8.08 4.26
CA SER A 172 15.12 6.92 4.20
C SER A 172 15.93 6.91 5.48
N ALA A 173 15.80 5.84 6.26
CA ALA A 173 16.52 5.65 7.50
C ALA A 173 17.50 4.48 7.36
N GLU A 174 18.69 4.69 7.90
CA GLU A 174 19.67 3.64 8.17
C GLU A 174 19.30 2.98 9.49
N GLN A 175 19.22 1.66 9.51
CA GLN A 175 18.90 0.87 10.69
C GLN A 175 19.92 -0.25 10.81
N ASP A 176 20.19 -0.69 12.03
CA ASP A 176 20.93 -1.93 12.28
C ASP A 176 20.21 -3.10 11.61
N GLN A 177 20.94 -4.16 11.29
CA GLN A 177 20.35 -5.31 10.60
C GLN A 177 19.11 -5.80 11.38
N PRO A 178 17.97 -5.99 10.70
CA PRO A 178 16.76 -6.45 11.37
C PRO A 178 16.99 -7.83 11.97
N GLU A 179 16.45 -8.04 13.17
CA GLU A 179 16.50 -9.36 13.81
C GLU A 179 15.81 -10.40 12.91
N PRO A 180 16.51 -11.50 12.57
CA PRO A 180 15.93 -12.54 11.73
C PRO A 180 14.75 -13.19 12.45
N LEU A 181 13.76 -13.64 11.68
CA LEU A 181 12.66 -14.42 12.25
C LEU A 181 13.19 -15.80 12.69
N PRO A 182 12.58 -16.42 13.72
CA PRO A 182 12.91 -17.80 14.10
C PRO A 182 12.85 -18.74 12.89
N ALA A 183 13.75 -19.72 12.85
CA ALA A 183 13.77 -20.73 11.81
C ALA A 183 12.47 -21.55 11.84
N THR A 184 11.91 -21.81 10.67
CA THR A 184 10.69 -22.60 10.46
C THR A 184 10.99 -24.03 10.04
N GLY A 185 12.21 -24.30 9.54
CA GLY A 185 12.61 -25.55 8.91
C GLY A 185 11.96 -25.82 7.55
N SER A 186 11.20 -24.85 7.00
CA SER A 186 10.38 -25.07 5.82
C SER A 186 10.97 -24.43 4.57
N ALA A 187 10.77 -25.09 3.44
CA ALA A 187 11.20 -24.64 2.12
C ALA A 187 10.04 -24.73 1.13
N VAL A 188 9.94 -23.78 0.21
CA VAL A 188 8.87 -23.76 -0.80
C VAL A 188 9.40 -23.33 -2.16
N GLY A 189 8.94 -23.99 -3.22
CA GLY A 189 9.04 -23.49 -4.59
C GLY A 189 7.75 -22.80 -4.97
N ILE A 190 7.83 -21.66 -5.65
CA ILE A 190 6.66 -20.90 -6.09
C ILE A 190 6.62 -20.79 -7.61
N ASP A 191 5.46 -21.11 -8.18
CA ASP A 191 5.11 -20.87 -9.58
C ASP A 191 4.19 -19.64 -9.69
N LEU A 192 4.49 -18.73 -10.61
CA LEU A 192 3.78 -17.45 -10.77
C LEU A 192 2.93 -17.46 -12.04
N GLY A 193 1.62 -17.25 -11.88
CA GLY A 193 0.66 -17.38 -12.96
C GLY A 193 -0.29 -16.19 -13.14
N ILE A 194 -1.04 -16.23 -14.25
CA ILE A 194 -2.14 -15.28 -14.54
C ILE A 194 -3.51 -15.86 -14.17
N ALA A 195 -3.63 -17.20 -14.12
CA ALA A 195 -4.82 -17.91 -13.66
C ALA A 195 -4.87 -17.82 -12.13
N ASN A 196 -3.92 -18.48 -11.48
CA ASN A 196 -3.55 -18.30 -10.07
C ASN A 196 -2.34 -17.37 -10.00
N PHE A 197 -2.33 -16.46 -9.03
CA PHE A 197 -1.19 -15.54 -8.87
C PHE A 197 0.07 -16.30 -8.46
N LEU A 198 -0.08 -17.25 -7.55
CA LEU A 198 0.97 -18.09 -7.03
C LEU A 198 0.43 -19.50 -6.77
N ALA A 199 1.20 -20.51 -7.13
CA ALA A 199 1.04 -21.88 -6.65
C ALA A 199 2.32 -22.28 -5.91
N GLY A 200 2.19 -22.93 -4.76
CA GLY A 200 3.33 -23.42 -4.00
C GLY A 200 3.52 -24.92 -4.12
N SER A 201 4.74 -25.38 -3.83
CA SER A 201 5.09 -26.79 -3.84
C SER A 201 4.37 -27.61 -2.77
N GLY A 202 3.78 -26.96 -1.76
CA GLY A 202 2.91 -27.58 -0.76
C GLY A 202 1.47 -27.82 -1.24
N GLY A 203 1.14 -27.42 -2.48
CA GLY A 203 -0.20 -27.55 -3.05
C GLY A 203 -1.13 -26.37 -2.77
N GLU A 204 -0.64 -25.31 -2.13
CA GLU A 204 -1.37 -24.08 -1.88
C GLU A 204 -1.48 -23.18 -3.11
N PHE A 205 -2.59 -22.45 -3.22
CA PHE A 205 -2.85 -21.52 -4.33
C PHE A 205 -3.29 -20.16 -3.80
N VAL A 206 -2.70 -19.11 -4.38
CA VAL A 206 -3.12 -17.72 -4.18
C VAL A 206 -3.84 -17.24 -5.44
N PRO A 207 -5.12 -16.84 -5.36
CA PRO A 207 -5.86 -16.41 -6.54
C PRO A 207 -5.35 -15.07 -7.06
N ASN A 208 -5.39 -14.88 -8.38
CA ASN A 208 -5.07 -13.58 -8.97
C ASN A 208 -6.24 -12.60 -8.80
N PRO A 209 -6.06 -11.48 -8.06
CA PRO A 209 -7.16 -10.57 -7.78
C PRO A 209 -7.65 -9.78 -9.00
N ARG A 210 -6.84 -9.70 -10.07
CA ARG A 210 -7.17 -9.06 -11.36
C ARG A 210 -7.73 -7.64 -11.21
N HIS A 211 -7.08 -6.83 -10.36
CA HIS A 211 -7.55 -5.48 -10.00
C HIS A 211 -7.70 -4.56 -11.22
N GLY A 212 -6.77 -4.63 -12.17
CA GLY A 212 -6.79 -3.89 -13.41
C GLY A 212 -7.93 -4.34 -14.32
N ARG A 213 -8.17 -5.65 -14.45
CA ARG A 213 -9.34 -6.15 -15.20
C ARG A 213 -10.65 -5.66 -14.59
N ARG A 214 -10.79 -5.70 -13.27
CA ARG A 214 -12.00 -5.19 -12.56
C ARG A 214 -12.17 -3.68 -12.72
N ALA A 215 -11.08 -2.93 -12.87
CA ALA A 215 -11.10 -1.48 -13.06
C ALA A 215 -11.21 -1.07 -14.54
N ALA A 216 -11.10 -1.99 -15.49
CA ALA A 216 -10.93 -1.70 -16.91
C ALA A 216 -12.03 -0.80 -17.48
N ALA A 217 -13.30 -1.14 -17.26
CA ALA A 217 -14.43 -0.35 -17.77
C ALA A 217 -14.44 1.09 -17.21
N LYS A 218 -14.12 1.26 -15.92
CA LYS A 218 -14.04 2.59 -15.30
C LYS A 218 -12.86 3.41 -15.83
N LEU A 219 -11.71 2.75 -16.05
CA LEU A 219 -10.52 3.38 -16.63
C LEU A 219 -10.75 3.79 -18.08
N GLU A 220 -11.38 2.93 -18.88
CA GLU A 220 -11.71 3.19 -20.27
C GLU A 220 -12.66 4.39 -20.40
N ALA A 221 -13.75 4.40 -19.63
CA ALA A 221 -14.68 5.54 -19.62
C ALA A 221 -13.99 6.86 -19.20
N ALA A 222 -13.08 6.80 -18.22
CA ALA A 222 -12.32 7.98 -17.81
C ALA A 222 -11.30 8.43 -18.88
N GLN A 223 -10.67 7.50 -19.59
CA GLN A 223 -9.75 7.78 -20.69
C GLN A 223 -10.47 8.35 -21.91
N GLN A 224 -11.66 7.84 -22.26
CA GLN A 224 -12.53 8.39 -23.31
C GLN A 224 -13.01 9.80 -22.97
N ALA A 225 -13.32 10.09 -21.70
CA ALA A 225 -13.65 11.45 -21.28
C ALA A 225 -12.44 12.39 -21.41
N LEU A 226 -11.24 11.91 -21.09
CA LEU A 226 -10.00 12.67 -21.23
C LEU A 226 -9.62 12.91 -22.70
N SER A 227 -9.88 11.96 -23.60
CA SER A 227 -9.51 12.08 -25.02
C SER A 227 -10.27 13.17 -25.77
N ARG A 228 -11.39 13.67 -25.21
CA ARG A 228 -12.13 14.83 -25.73
C ARG A 228 -11.38 16.15 -25.58
N PHE A 229 -10.34 16.19 -24.74
CA PHE A 229 -9.55 17.40 -24.52
C PHE A 229 -8.28 17.40 -25.40
N PRO A 230 -7.91 18.56 -25.98
CA PRO A 230 -6.66 18.71 -26.70
C PRO A 230 -5.46 18.51 -25.76
N ARG A 231 -4.35 17.98 -26.29
CA ARG A 231 -3.12 17.80 -25.52
C ARG A 231 -2.50 19.16 -25.20
N HIS A 232 -2.57 19.55 -23.93
CA HIS A 232 -1.97 20.77 -23.42
C HIS A 232 -0.98 20.51 -22.30
N LYS A 233 0.04 21.37 -22.19
CA LYS A 233 0.91 21.46 -21.01
C LYS A 233 0.05 21.72 -19.78
N ALA A 234 0.45 21.20 -18.62
CA ALA A 234 -0.35 21.26 -17.39
C ALA A 234 -0.83 22.69 -17.06
N LYS A 235 0.04 23.69 -17.22
CA LYS A 235 -0.27 25.11 -16.99
C LYS A 235 -1.35 25.71 -17.92
N ASN A 236 -1.63 25.07 -19.05
CA ASN A 236 -2.59 25.55 -20.06
C ASN A 236 -3.88 24.70 -20.06
N ARG A 237 -4.11 23.88 -19.03
CA ARG A 237 -5.31 23.05 -18.94
C ARG A 237 -6.43 23.84 -18.27
N THR A 238 -7.63 23.77 -18.85
CA THR A 238 -8.84 24.23 -18.17
C THR A 238 -9.11 23.38 -16.93
N ALA A 239 -9.91 23.90 -15.99
CA ALA A 239 -10.28 23.15 -14.78
C ALA A 239 -10.94 21.79 -15.11
N ASN A 240 -11.79 21.73 -16.15
CA ASN A 240 -12.44 20.48 -16.58
C ASN A 240 -11.46 19.47 -17.17
N HIS A 241 -10.49 19.92 -17.97
CA HIS A 241 -9.43 19.06 -18.47
C HIS A 241 -8.59 18.52 -17.29
N GLN A 242 -8.22 19.37 -16.33
CA GLN A 242 -7.45 18.94 -15.16
C GLN A 242 -8.22 17.91 -14.32
N ARG A 243 -9.52 18.09 -14.10
CA ARG A 243 -10.38 17.10 -13.42
C ARG A 243 -10.40 15.74 -14.14
N ALA A 244 -10.45 15.74 -15.48
CA ALA A 244 -10.40 14.50 -16.27
C ALA A 244 -9.05 13.76 -16.11
N VAL A 245 -7.93 14.49 -16.12
CA VAL A 245 -6.60 13.95 -15.84
C VAL A 245 -6.52 13.36 -14.44
N ASP A 246 -6.98 14.10 -13.44
CA ASP A 246 -6.95 13.68 -12.03
C ASP A 246 -7.80 12.41 -11.80
N LYS A 247 -8.95 12.29 -12.48
CA LYS A 247 -9.80 11.09 -12.41
C LYS A 247 -9.08 9.85 -12.92
N VAL A 248 -8.43 9.94 -14.09
CA VAL A 248 -7.62 8.84 -14.66
C VAL A 248 -6.47 8.48 -13.71
N ALA A 249 -5.75 9.49 -13.20
CA ALA A 249 -4.64 9.30 -12.27
C ALA A 249 -5.09 8.63 -10.96
N ALA A 250 -6.24 9.04 -10.41
CA ALA A 250 -6.80 8.47 -9.19
C ALA A 250 -7.17 6.99 -9.36
N LEU A 251 -7.76 6.61 -10.50
CA LEU A 251 -8.09 5.22 -10.82
C LEU A 251 -6.83 4.35 -10.96
N HIS A 252 -5.83 4.82 -11.72
CA HIS A 252 -4.54 4.11 -11.82
C HIS A 252 -3.87 3.99 -10.45
N GLY A 253 -3.87 5.06 -9.64
CA GLY A 253 -3.34 5.06 -8.28
C GLY A 253 -4.05 4.04 -7.38
N LYS A 254 -5.37 3.88 -7.51
CA LYS A 254 -6.13 2.87 -6.76
C LYS A 254 -5.72 1.45 -7.13
N VAL A 255 -5.66 1.14 -8.44
CA VAL A 255 -5.24 -0.19 -8.92
C VAL A 255 -3.82 -0.50 -8.45
N ARG A 256 -2.88 0.46 -8.57
CA ARG A 256 -1.51 0.30 -8.09
C ARG A 256 -1.46 -0.02 -6.59
N ARG A 257 -2.18 0.73 -5.75
CA ARG A 257 -2.22 0.48 -4.30
C ARG A 257 -2.78 -0.89 -3.95
N GLN A 258 -3.82 -1.34 -4.65
CA GLN A 258 -4.40 -2.67 -4.44
C GLN A 258 -3.42 -3.79 -4.81
N ARG A 259 -2.70 -3.66 -5.93
CA ARG A 259 -1.65 -4.62 -6.32
C ARG A 259 -0.51 -4.66 -5.31
N LEU A 260 -0.07 -3.50 -4.82
CA LEU A 260 0.96 -3.41 -3.77
C LEU A 260 0.52 -4.06 -2.46
N ASP A 261 -0.71 -3.81 -2.03
CA ASP A 261 -1.28 -4.43 -0.83
C ASP A 261 -1.31 -5.96 -0.94
N HIS A 262 -1.81 -6.48 -2.07
CA HIS A 262 -1.80 -7.91 -2.35
C HIS A 262 -0.37 -8.48 -2.32
N ALA A 263 0.57 -7.87 -3.04
CA ALA A 263 1.96 -8.32 -3.08
C ALA A 263 2.61 -8.33 -1.69
N HIS A 264 2.41 -7.28 -0.88
CA HIS A 264 2.95 -7.23 0.48
C HIS A 264 2.37 -8.31 1.39
N LYS A 265 1.07 -8.57 1.31
CA LYS A 265 0.41 -9.60 2.11
C LYS A 265 0.84 -11.00 1.69
N THR A 266 0.88 -11.29 0.39
CA THR A 266 1.34 -12.59 -0.12
C THR A 266 2.81 -12.83 0.26
N ALA A 267 3.70 -11.85 0.07
CA ALA A 267 5.10 -11.98 0.44
C ALA A 267 5.28 -12.14 1.95
N LEU A 268 4.51 -11.41 2.77
CA LEU A 268 4.53 -11.56 4.22
C LEU A 268 4.09 -12.97 4.67
N GLY A 269 3.11 -13.56 3.99
CA GLY A 269 2.67 -14.93 4.24
C GLY A 269 3.80 -15.93 4.03
N LEU A 270 4.52 -15.82 2.91
CA LEU A 270 5.62 -16.73 2.58
C LEU A 270 6.78 -16.63 3.57
N VAL A 271 7.30 -15.43 3.84
CA VAL A 271 8.49 -15.24 4.70
C VAL A 271 8.26 -15.62 6.17
N ARG A 272 7.00 -15.69 6.60
CA ARG A 272 6.63 -16.14 7.96
C ARG A 272 6.66 -17.65 8.11
N VAL A 273 6.43 -18.37 7.02
CA VAL A 273 6.23 -19.82 7.04
C VAL A 273 7.42 -20.58 6.49
N HIS A 274 8.24 -19.96 5.64
CA HIS A 274 9.36 -20.62 4.98
C HIS A 274 10.68 -19.89 5.20
N ASP A 275 11.72 -20.69 5.44
CA ASP A 275 13.11 -20.25 5.56
C ASP A 275 13.76 -20.06 4.18
N PHE A 276 13.34 -20.89 3.23
CA PHE A 276 13.85 -20.92 1.86
C PHE A 276 12.72 -20.83 0.84
N ILE A 277 12.86 -19.93 -0.13
CA ILE A 277 11.86 -19.71 -1.18
C ILE A 277 12.54 -19.72 -2.55
N ALA A 278 12.21 -20.71 -3.38
CA ALA A 278 12.67 -20.77 -4.77
C ALA A 278 11.60 -20.22 -5.72
N HIS A 279 12.01 -19.46 -6.73
CA HIS A 279 11.11 -18.99 -7.78
C HIS A 279 11.78 -19.03 -9.16
N GLU A 280 10.99 -19.05 -10.22
CA GLU A 280 11.51 -18.95 -11.58
C GLU A 280 12.12 -17.57 -11.87
N ASP A 281 13.26 -17.53 -12.56
CA ASP A 281 13.86 -16.33 -13.13
C ASP A 281 13.14 -15.92 -14.43
N LEU A 282 11.86 -15.59 -14.29
CA LEU A 282 11.02 -15.13 -15.39
C LEU A 282 11.60 -13.84 -15.97
N LYS A 283 11.89 -13.85 -17.28
CA LYS A 283 12.28 -12.65 -18.02
C LYS A 283 11.07 -11.78 -18.34
N ILE A 284 10.40 -11.26 -17.30
CA ILE A 284 9.11 -10.55 -17.36
C ILE A 284 9.14 -9.41 -18.38
N ARG A 285 10.22 -8.61 -18.41
CA ARG A 285 10.39 -7.52 -19.38
C ARG A 285 10.30 -8.01 -20.84
N ASN A 286 10.90 -9.15 -21.14
CA ASN A 286 10.85 -9.76 -22.47
C ASN A 286 9.46 -10.35 -22.75
N MET A 287 8.81 -10.94 -21.74
CA MET A 287 7.47 -11.51 -21.87
C MET A 287 6.43 -10.45 -22.25
N VAL A 288 6.49 -9.25 -21.65
CA VAL A 288 5.54 -8.17 -21.93
C VAL A 288 5.90 -7.30 -23.14
N LYS A 289 7.11 -7.49 -23.72
CA LYS A 289 7.55 -6.72 -24.89
C LYS A 289 6.61 -6.97 -26.08
N ALA A 290 6.12 -5.90 -26.70
CA ALA A 290 5.33 -6.00 -27.92
C ALA A 290 6.19 -6.59 -29.06
N PRO A 291 5.63 -7.45 -29.92
CA PRO A 291 6.33 -7.91 -31.12
C PRO A 291 6.72 -6.72 -32.01
N ALA A 292 7.91 -6.78 -32.61
CA ALA A 292 8.34 -5.74 -33.53
C ALA A 292 7.40 -5.67 -34.75
N PRO A 293 7.06 -4.46 -35.24
CA PRO A 293 6.35 -4.31 -36.50
C PRO A 293 7.15 -4.94 -37.64
N LYS A 294 6.48 -5.63 -38.56
CA LYS A 294 7.09 -6.22 -39.76
C LYS A 294 6.56 -5.45 -40.96
N PRO A 295 7.38 -4.62 -41.64
CA PRO A 295 6.94 -3.92 -42.85
C PRO A 295 6.44 -4.92 -43.90
N ASP A 296 5.39 -4.56 -44.62
CA ASP A 296 4.89 -5.36 -45.74
C ASP A 296 5.76 -5.11 -46.99
N PRO A 297 6.45 -6.14 -47.53
CA PRO A 297 7.23 -6.00 -48.75
C PRO A 297 6.38 -5.64 -49.98
N ALA A 298 5.10 -5.99 -49.99
CA ALA A 298 4.18 -5.76 -51.11
C ALA A 298 3.49 -4.39 -51.06
N GLN A 299 3.47 -3.73 -49.90
CA GLN A 299 2.78 -2.46 -49.69
C GLN A 299 3.62 -1.51 -48.81
N PRO A 300 4.48 -0.69 -49.43
CA PRO A 300 5.32 0.28 -48.72
C PRO A 300 4.48 1.20 -47.80
N GLY A 301 4.84 1.23 -46.52
CA GLY A 301 4.11 2.01 -45.49
C GLY A 301 3.07 1.22 -44.71
N SER A 302 2.80 -0.04 -45.07
CA SER A 302 1.95 -0.96 -44.30
C SER A 302 2.76 -2.02 -43.55
N PHE A 303 2.12 -2.72 -42.60
CA PHE A 303 2.77 -3.72 -41.75
C PHE A 303 1.99 -5.04 -41.75
N LEU A 304 2.72 -6.16 -41.79
CA LEU A 304 2.16 -7.51 -41.69
C LEU A 304 1.67 -7.80 -40.26
N PRO A 305 0.62 -8.65 -40.11
CA PRO A 305 0.22 -9.18 -38.82
C PRO A 305 1.38 -9.87 -38.10
N ASN A 306 1.67 -9.42 -36.88
CA ASN A 306 2.80 -9.91 -36.07
C ASN A 306 2.36 -10.55 -34.74
N GLY A 307 1.07 -10.84 -34.59
CA GLY A 307 0.49 -11.43 -33.37
C GLY A 307 0.39 -10.46 -32.19
N ALA A 308 0.66 -9.16 -32.36
CA ALA A 308 0.59 -8.18 -31.27
C ALA A 308 -0.80 -8.11 -30.61
N ALA A 309 -1.88 -8.19 -31.39
CA ALA A 309 -3.25 -8.18 -30.87
C ALA A 309 -3.55 -9.39 -29.98
N ALA A 310 -3.15 -10.59 -30.40
CA ALA A 310 -3.29 -11.81 -29.60
C ALA A 310 -2.47 -11.74 -28.30
N LYS A 311 -1.25 -11.20 -28.37
CA LYS A 311 -0.36 -11.04 -27.22
C LYS A 311 -0.84 -9.93 -26.25
N ALA A 312 -1.58 -8.94 -26.72
CA ALA A 312 -2.03 -7.81 -25.90
C ALA A 312 -2.90 -8.24 -24.69
N GLY A 313 -3.67 -9.32 -24.82
CA GLY A 313 -4.43 -9.90 -23.70
C GLY A 313 -3.50 -10.44 -22.60
N LEU A 314 -2.53 -11.27 -23.00
CA LEU A 314 -1.53 -11.83 -22.10
C LEU A 314 -0.67 -10.75 -21.43
N ASN A 315 -0.21 -9.75 -22.20
CA ASN A 315 0.57 -8.63 -21.67
C ASN A 315 -0.20 -7.86 -20.59
N ARG A 316 -1.50 -7.62 -20.81
CA ARG A 316 -2.37 -7.00 -19.80
C ARG A 316 -2.53 -7.86 -18.56
N GLY A 317 -2.67 -9.18 -18.72
CA GLY A 317 -2.73 -10.14 -17.62
C GLY A 317 -1.46 -10.15 -16.76
N ILE A 318 -0.29 -10.20 -17.39
CA ILE A 318 1.02 -10.16 -16.71
C ILE A 318 1.21 -8.83 -15.97
N ALA A 319 0.91 -7.71 -16.65
CA ALA A 319 0.98 -6.38 -16.04
C ALA A 319 -0.01 -6.23 -14.88
N ASP A 320 -1.16 -6.92 -14.92
CA ASP A 320 -2.14 -6.92 -13.85
C ASP A 320 -1.75 -7.76 -12.65
N ALA A 321 -1.15 -8.92 -12.89
CA ALA A 321 -0.60 -9.78 -11.84
C ALA A 321 0.53 -9.06 -11.07
N GLY A 322 1.42 -8.35 -11.78
CA GLY A 322 2.45 -7.53 -11.12
C GLY A 322 3.60 -8.33 -10.50
N TRP A 323 3.95 -9.47 -11.08
CA TRP A 323 4.98 -10.40 -10.58
C TRP A 323 6.31 -9.72 -10.23
N GLY A 324 6.81 -8.82 -11.08
CA GLY A 324 8.09 -8.15 -10.82
C GLY A 324 8.06 -7.29 -9.55
N VAL A 325 6.94 -6.61 -9.28
CA VAL A 325 6.77 -5.84 -8.04
C VAL A 325 6.70 -6.77 -6.83
N PHE A 326 6.01 -7.90 -6.98
CA PHE A 326 5.94 -8.90 -5.92
C PHE A 326 7.31 -9.50 -5.59
N LEU A 327 8.10 -9.92 -6.59
CA LEU A 327 9.43 -10.48 -6.38
C LEU A 327 10.37 -9.48 -5.70
N THR A 328 10.35 -8.20 -6.09
CA THR A 328 11.12 -7.16 -5.39
C THR A 328 10.71 -7.02 -3.92
N ILE A 329 9.40 -7.04 -3.64
CA ILE A 329 8.89 -6.97 -2.25
C ILE A 329 9.27 -8.24 -1.46
N LEU A 330 9.19 -9.40 -2.09
CA LEU A 330 9.54 -10.69 -1.49
C LEU A 330 11.01 -10.71 -1.09
N LEU A 331 11.92 -10.33 -2.00
CA LEU A 331 13.35 -10.24 -1.73
C LEU A 331 13.65 -9.32 -0.54
N ALA A 332 13.11 -8.09 -0.54
CA ALA A 332 13.34 -7.15 0.55
C ALA A 332 12.79 -7.64 1.90
N LYS A 333 11.63 -8.32 1.89
CA LYS A 333 11.05 -8.89 3.11
C LYS A 333 11.79 -10.11 3.61
N ALA A 334 12.29 -10.94 2.70
CA ALA A 334 13.07 -12.12 3.01
C ALA A 334 14.40 -11.72 3.64
N GLU A 335 15.12 -10.78 3.01
CA GLU A 335 16.34 -10.19 3.56
C GLU A 335 16.10 -9.62 4.97
N SER A 336 15.02 -8.86 5.14
CA SER A 336 14.67 -8.29 6.46
C SER A 336 14.28 -9.33 7.51
N ALA A 337 13.96 -10.56 7.11
CA ALA A 337 13.50 -11.63 7.99
C ALA A 337 14.54 -12.76 8.12
N GLY A 338 15.73 -12.60 7.55
CA GLY A 338 16.76 -13.64 7.51
C GLY A 338 16.35 -14.87 6.69
N ARG A 339 15.57 -14.67 5.62
CA ARG A 339 15.11 -15.73 4.71
C ARG A 339 15.89 -15.70 3.41
N GLU A 340 16.09 -16.87 2.83
CA GLU A 340 16.78 -17.02 1.55
C GLU A 340 15.78 -17.13 0.39
N VAL A 341 16.03 -16.38 -0.68
CA VAL A 341 15.22 -16.42 -1.90
C VAL A 341 16.13 -16.66 -3.10
N ILE A 342 15.90 -17.75 -3.83
CA ILE A 342 16.72 -18.12 -5.00
C ILE A 342 15.87 -18.12 -6.27
N ALA A 343 16.42 -17.49 -7.31
CA ALA A 343 15.90 -17.59 -8.66
C ALA A 343 16.51 -18.78 -9.43
N VAL A 344 15.68 -19.55 -10.14
CA VAL A 344 16.10 -20.75 -10.91
C VAL A 344 15.76 -20.62 -12.40
N ASP A 345 16.42 -21.41 -13.24
CA ASP A 345 16.11 -21.45 -14.68
C ASP A 345 14.68 -22.02 -14.89
N PRO A 346 13.77 -21.29 -15.56
CA PRO A 346 12.40 -21.76 -15.83
C PRO A 346 12.31 -22.88 -16.89
N ARG A 347 13.42 -23.29 -17.50
CA ARG A 347 13.37 -24.33 -18.54
C ARG A 347 12.89 -25.66 -17.96
N ASN A 348 11.87 -26.22 -18.61
CA ASN A 348 11.29 -27.54 -18.33
C ASN A 348 10.67 -27.74 -16.94
N THR A 349 10.67 -26.74 -16.07
CA THR A 349 10.00 -26.77 -14.76
C THR A 349 8.55 -27.28 -14.83
N SER A 350 7.80 -26.88 -15.87
CA SER A 350 6.41 -27.30 -16.08
C SER A 350 6.22 -28.56 -16.94
N ARG A 351 7.31 -29.23 -17.33
CA ARG A 351 7.30 -30.39 -18.25
C ARG A 351 8.05 -31.60 -17.70
N GLU A 352 8.98 -31.40 -16.79
CA GLU A 352 9.69 -32.46 -16.10
C GLU A 352 8.78 -33.14 -15.08
N CYS A 353 8.75 -34.46 -15.10
CA CYS A 353 8.03 -35.22 -14.09
C CYS A 353 8.84 -35.22 -12.78
N PRO A 354 8.24 -34.81 -11.64
CA PRO A 354 8.95 -34.80 -10.38
C PRO A 354 9.29 -36.22 -9.90
N GLU A 355 8.50 -37.23 -10.27
CA GLU A 355 8.71 -38.63 -9.85
C GLU A 355 9.86 -39.31 -10.61
N CYS A 356 9.84 -39.25 -11.95
CA CYS A 356 10.77 -40.02 -12.77
C CYS A 356 11.76 -39.20 -13.60
N GLY A 357 11.69 -37.85 -13.54
CA GLY A 357 12.57 -36.95 -14.29
C GLY A 357 12.31 -36.90 -15.81
N HIS A 358 11.31 -37.64 -16.33
CA HIS A 358 11.00 -37.61 -17.76
C HIS A 358 10.49 -36.23 -18.19
N VAL A 359 11.14 -35.63 -19.18
CA VAL A 359 10.77 -34.33 -19.76
C VAL A 359 10.09 -34.55 -21.11
N ALA A 360 8.81 -34.22 -21.20
CA ALA A 360 8.08 -34.24 -22.46
C ALA A 360 7.07 -33.08 -22.51
N LYS A 361 6.78 -32.57 -23.71
CA LYS A 361 5.76 -31.52 -23.89
C LYS A 361 4.37 -32.09 -23.60
N GLU A 362 4.18 -33.34 -23.95
CA GLU A 362 2.97 -34.16 -23.79
C GLU A 362 2.63 -34.35 -22.31
N ASN A 363 3.60 -34.18 -21.40
CA ASN A 363 3.36 -34.22 -19.96
C ASN A 363 2.39 -33.13 -19.49
N ARG A 364 2.25 -32.04 -20.25
CA ARG A 364 1.35 -30.93 -19.95
C ARG A 364 0.30 -30.78 -21.06
N PRO A 365 -0.74 -31.64 -21.10
CA PRO A 365 -1.75 -31.60 -22.16
C PRO A 365 -2.61 -30.33 -22.10
N THR A 366 -2.77 -29.73 -20.91
CA THR A 366 -3.51 -28.47 -20.71
C THR A 366 -2.77 -27.56 -19.75
N GLN A 367 -3.23 -26.32 -19.56
CA GLN A 367 -2.60 -25.41 -18.60
C GLN A 367 -2.70 -25.91 -17.15
N GLU A 368 -3.77 -26.62 -16.79
CA GLU A 368 -4.05 -27.05 -15.41
C GLU A 368 -3.60 -28.49 -15.13
N LYS A 369 -3.61 -29.38 -16.13
CA LYS A 369 -3.33 -30.81 -15.94
C LYS A 369 -1.89 -31.16 -16.31
N PHE A 370 -1.27 -31.96 -15.46
CA PHE A 370 -0.01 -32.65 -15.73
C PHE A 370 -0.23 -34.17 -15.67
N HIS A 371 0.26 -34.89 -16.68
CA HIS A 371 0.20 -36.34 -16.79
C HIS A 371 1.49 -36.86 -17.43
N CYS A 372 2.37 -37.50 -16.65
CA CYS A 372 3.63 -38.02 -17.18
C CYS A 372 3.37 -39.20 -18.13
N VAL A 373 3.85 -39.09 -19.37
CA VAL A 373 3.71 -40.16 -20.38
C VAL A 373 4.62 -41.37 -20.13
N ALA A 374 5.60 -41.26 -19.22
CA ALA A 374 6.54 -42.34 -18.90
C ALA A 374 6.13 -43.14 -17.66
N CYS A 375 5.74 -42.49 -16.56
CA CYS A 375 5.41 -43.16 -15.30
C CYS A 375 3.93 -43.04 -14.88
N GLY A 376 3.11 -42.28 -15.62
CA GLY A 376 1.69 -42.09 -15.31
C GLY A 376 1.37 -41.11 -14.19
N HIS A 377 2.38 -40.50 -13.54
CA HIS A 377 2.15 -39.49 -12.49
C HIS A 377 1.22 -38.37 -12.96
N ALA A 378 0.20 -38.06 -12.16
CA ALA A 378 -0.82 -37.07 -12.47
C ALA A 378 -0.99 -36.06 -11.33
N ALA A 379 -0.97 -34.77 -11.67
CA ALA A 379 -1.10 -33.69 -10.70
C ALA A 379 -1.56 -32.39 -11.37
N HIS A 380 -1.76 -31.33 -10.58
CA HIS A 380 -1.95 -29.98 -11.11
C HIS A 380 -0.62 -29.45 -11.67
N ALA A 381 -0.64 -28.87 -12.87
CA ALA A 381 0.56 -28.43 -13.57
C ALA A 381 1.33 -27.33 -12.84
N ASP A 382 0.64 -26.36 -12.23
CA ASP A 382 1.28 -25.30 -11.46
C ASP A 382 1.98 -25.86 -10.19
N THR A 383 1.41 -26.91 -9.56
CA THR A 383 2.03 -27.58 -8.41
C THR A 383 3.28 -28.36 -8.83
N VAL A 384 3.24 -29.03 -9.99
CA VAL A 384 4.42 -29.70 -10.56
C VAL A 384 5.52 -28.70 -10.88
N ALA A 385 5.17 -27.56 -11.48
CA ALA A 385 6.13 -26.48 -11.74
C ALA A 385 6.77 -26.00 -10.43
N ALA A 386 5.97 -25.74 -9.40
CA ALA A 386 6.44 -25.32 -8.09
C ALA A 386 7.37 -26.36 -7.41
N LEU A 387 7.05 -27.66 -7.52
CA LEU A 387 7.90 -28.76 -7.02
C LEU A 387 9.27 -28.80 -7.73
N ASN A 388 9.28 -28.69 -9.05
CA ASN A 388 10.52 -28.68 -9.82
C ASN A 388 11.34 -27.41 -9.55
N VAL A 389 10.69 -26.26 -9.34
CA VAL A 389 11.34 -25.02 -8.92
C VAL A 389 12.00 -25.18 -7.54
N LEU A 390 11.31 -25.80 -6.58
CA LEU A 390 11.89 -26.10 -5.27
C LEU A 390 13.14 -26.98 -5.41
N ARG A 391 13.04 -28.08 -6.17
CA ARG A 391 14.16 -29.00 -6.41
C ARG A 391 15.37 -28.26 -7.01
N ALA A 392 15.15 -27.47 -8.05
CA ALA A 392 16.21 -26.68 -8.68
C ALA A 392 16.81 -25.64 -7.73
N GLY A 393 15.98 -25.03 -6.87
CA GLY A 393 16.41 -24.06 -5.88
C GLY A 393 17.30 -24.68 -4.81
N LEU A 394 16.90 -25.83 -4.26
CA LEU A 394 17.69 -26.56 -3.27
C LEU A 394 19.03 -27.01 -3.84
N ALA A 395 19.04 -27.57 -5.05
CA ALA A 395 20.28 -27.96 -5.74
C ALA A 395 21.21 -26.75 -5.95
N ARG A 396 20.66 -25.58 -6.29
CA ARG A 396 21.45 -24.35 -6.44
C ARG A 396 22.00 -23.85 -5.11
N ARG A 397 21.22 -23.93 -4.03
CA ARG A 397 21.66 -23.60 -2.66
C ARG A 397 22.82 -24.47 -2.22
N GLU A 398 22.77 -25.77 -2.48
CA GLU A 398 23.86 -26.71 -2.17
C GLU A 398 25.12 -26.44 -2.98
N ALA A 399 24.98 -26.03 -4.25
CA ALA A 399 26.12 -25.70 -5.10
C ALA A 399 26.77 -24.34 -4.78
N GLN A 400 26.08 -23.46 -4.06
CA GLN A 400 26.54 -22.13 -3.66
C GLN A 400 26.21 -21.90 -2.17
N PRO A 401 26.86 -22.64 -1.24
CA PRO A 401 26.67 -22.38 0.18
C PRO A 401 27.11 -20.96 0.48
N ALA A 402 26.24 -20.23 1.20
CA ALA A 402 26.34 -18.80 1.50
C ALA A 402 27.64 -18.40 2.22
#